data_AF-A0A9Q4CXX0-F1
#
_entry.id   AF-A0A9Q4CXX0-F1
#
_cell.length_a   1.000
_cell.length_b   1.000
_cell.length_c   1.000
_cell.angle_alpha   90.00
_cell.angle_beta   90.00
_cell.angle_gamma   90.00
#
_symmetry.space_group_name_H-M   'P 1'
#
loop_
_entity.id
_entity.type
_entity.pdbx_description
1 polymer ?
#
loop_
_entity_poly.entity_id
_entity_poly.type
_entity_poly.pdbx_seq_one_letter_code
_entity_poly.pdbx_strand_id
1 'polypeptide(L)'
;MSGGWPEFIRVLLSVACIGIVIQWMDDIFDVERDVGAGERRFAVRLGRHILPYSVILALSAAAFDWRLAVAIFLGAFSVGMFGWWKGTPSGILLWLELVGAVSVSVYGVGWLLTGWALSIVIFLDVFDDVIDLRHDERLGAPNIAVHLGVPLSMLLALVALSASFCVSVEWTVAVLTVLPLLTLFTEWSTDYIEPPS
;
A
#
# COMPACT_ATOMS: atom_id res chain seq x y z
N MET A 1 -5.85 -10.66 -27.84
CA MET A 1 -6.33 -10.42 -26.46
C MET A 1 -7.19 -11.60 -26.06
N SER A 2 -6.58 -12.66 -25.54
CA SER A 2 -7.29 -13.76 -24.90
C SER A 2 -6.71 -13.94 -23.50
N GLY A 3 -6.72 -12.85 -22.73
CA GLY A 3 -6.65 -12.95 -21.27
C GLY A 3 -7.97 -13.55 -20.84
N GLY A 4 -7.99 -14.86 -20.64
CA GLY A 4 -9.18 -15.53 -20.15
C GLY A 4 -9.45 -15.15 -18.70
N TRP A 5 -10.66 -15.43 -18.23
CA TRP A 5 -11.00 -15.38 -16.80
C TRP A 5 -9.92 -16.00 -15.87
N PRO A 6 -9.23 -17.10 -16.23
CA PRO A 6 -8.18 -17.65 -15.37
C PRO A 6 -6.97 -16.72 -15.16
N GLU A 7 -6.59 -15.94 -16.16
CA GLU A 7 -5.44 -15.02 -16.06
C GLU A 7 -5.81 -13.83 -15.17
N PHE A 8 -7.00 -13.27 -15.37
CA PHE A 8 -7.51 -12.20 -14.51
C PHE A 8 -7.66 -12.66 -13.05
N ILE A 9 -8.12 -13.90 -12.81
CA ILE A 9 -8.18 -14.47 -11.46
C ILE A 9 -6.78 -14.59 -10.84
N ARG A 10 -5.76 -15.01 -11.60
CA ARG A 10 -4.37 -15.05 -11.10
C ARG A 10 -3.87 -13.65 -10.71
N VAL A 11 -4.15 -12.65 -11.55
CA VAL A 11 -3.83 -11.24 -11.24
C VAL A 11 -4.52 -10.79 -9.96
N LEU A 12 -5.83 -11.03 -9.83
CA LEU A 12 -6.61 -10.71 -8.62
C LEU A 12 -6.03 -11.37 -7.36
N LEU A 13 -5.68 -12.65 -7.42
CA LEU A 13 -5.10 -13.38 -6.30
C LEU A 13 -3.72 -12.83 -5.94
N SER A 14 -2.88 -12.49 -6.94
CA SER A 14 -1.59 -11.85 -6.70
C SER A 14 -1.75 -10.51 -5.98
N VAL A 15 -2.65 -9.66 -6.49
CA VAL A 15 -2.91 -8.32 -5.94
C VAL A 15 -3.51 -8.41 -4.53
N ALA A 16 -4.44 -9.33 -4.30
CA ALA A 16 -5.02 -9.57 -2.97
C ALA A 16 -3.96 -10.03 -1.97
N CYS A 17 -3.15 -11.02 -2.31
CA CYS A 17 -2.11 -11.51 -1.41
C CYS A 17 -1.07 -10.43 -1.10
N ILE A 18 -0.57 -9.70 -2.10
CA ILE A 18 0.43 -8.65 -1.85
C ILE A 18 -0.17 -7.43 -1.14
N GLY A 19 -1.44 -7.10 -1.43
CA GLY A 19 -2.17 -6.03 -0.75
C GLY A 19 -2.31 -6.30 0.75
N ILE A 20 -2.65 -7.54 1.15
CA ILE A 20 -2.66 -7.93 2.57
C ILE A 20 -1.28 -7.76 3.21
N VAL A 21 -0.22 -8.15 2.51
CA VAL A 21 1.16 -8.01 3.03
C VAL A 21 1.54 -6.56 3.27
N ILE A 22 1.22 -5.68 2.31
CA ILE A 22 1.49 -4.23 2.40
C ILE A 22 0.68 -3.65 3.56
N GLN A 23 -0.62 -3.94 3.61
CA GLN A 23 -1.47 -3.48 4.68
C GLN A 23 -1.00 -3.93 6.07
N TRP A 24 -0.61 -5.19 6.22
CA TRP A 24 -0.05 -5.70 7.48
C TRP A 24 1.26 -5.02 7.85
N MET A 25 2.06 -4.61 6.86
CA MET A 25 3.29 -3.87 7.10
C MET A 25 2.97 -2.45 7.58
N ASP A 26 2.00 -1.78 6.95
CA ASP A 26 1.55 -0.44 7.35
C ASP A 26 0.95 -0.46 8.77
N ASP A 27 0.08 -1.44 9.06
CA ASP A 27 -0.48 -1.62 10.41
C ASP A 27 0.61 -1.79 11.49
N ILE A 28 1.74 -2.44 11.17
CA ILE A 28 2.86 -2.58 12.12
C ILE A 28 3.56 -1.24 12.33
N PHE A 29 3.75 -0.45 11.28
CA PHE A 29 4.38 0.86 11.39
C PHE A 29 3.49 1.87 12.13
N ASP A 30 2.17 1.71 12.06
CA ASP A 30 1.20 2.57 12.72
C ASP A 30 0.75 2.09 14.11
N VAL A 31 1.31 0.99 14.64
CA VAL A 31 0.96 0.45 15.99
C VAL A 31 0.93 1.53 17.08
N GLU A 32 1.94 2.39 17.15
CA GLU A 32 2.02 3.42 18.20
C GLU A 32 0.91 4.47 18.08
N ARG A 33 0.51 4.78 16.83
CA ARG A 33 -0.58 5.72 16.53
C ARG A 33 -1.93 5.08 16.83
N ASP A 34 -2.15 3.86 16.36
CA ASP A 34 -3.39 3.10 16.55
C ASP A 34 -3.71 2.86 18.03
N VAL A 35 -2.70 2.47 18.81
CA VAL A 35 -2.85 2.28 20.26
C VAL A 35 -3.19 3.59 20.96
N GLY A 36 -2.64 4.72 20.47
CA GLY A 36 -2.99 6.06 20.95
C GLY A 36 -4.44 6.47 20.61
N ALA A 37 -4.99 5.96 19.50
CA ALA A 37 -6.36 6.17 19.07
C ALA A 37 -7.37 5.18 19.71
N GLY A 38 -6.90 4.17 20.45
CA GLY A 38 -7.74 3.14 21.07
C GLY A 38 -8.13 2.00 20.11
N GLU A 39 -7.43 1.87 18.99
CA GLU A 39 -7.68 0.84 17.98
C GLU A 39 -6.63 -0.27 18.08
N ARG A 40 -7.06 -1.53 17.90
CA ARG A 40 -6.15 -2.66 17.71
C ARG A 40 -6.47 -3.39 16.41
N ARG A 41 -5.66 -3.11 15.40
CA ARG A 41 -5.69 -3.83 14.13
C ARG A 41 -5.22 -5.28 14.28
N PHE A 42 -5.63 -6.13 13.34
CA PHE A 42 -5.33 -7.56 13.33
C PHE A 42 -3.83 -7.87 13.36
N ALA A 43 -3.03 -7.07 12.65
CA ALA A 43 -1.57 -7.20 12.62
C ALA A 43 -0.96 -7.16 14.03
N VAL A 44 -1.44 -6.21 14.86
CA VAL A 44 -0.99 -6.04 16.24
C VAL A 44 -1.36 -7.25 17.10
N ARG A 45 -2.52 -7.86 16.86
CA ARG A 45 -2.96 -9.08 17.56
C ARG A 45 -2.09 -10.29 17.25
N LEU A 46 -1.63 -10.42 16.01
CA LEU A 46 -0.70 -11.49 15.63
C LEU A 46 0.70 -11.26 16.19
N GLY A 47 1.06 -10.00 16.44
CA GLY A 47 2.37 -9.62 16.96
C GLY A 47 3.49 -10.21 16.10
N ARG A 48 4.43 -10.92 16.73
CA ARG A 48 5.60 -11.50 16.02
C ARG A 48 5.24 -12.57 14.99
N HIS A 49 4.05 -13.16 15.08
CA HIS A 49 3.63 -14.20 14.14
C HIS A 49 3.24 -13.63 12.78
N ILE A 50 3.03 -12.32 12.65
CA ILE A 50 2.68 -11.72 11.36
C ILE A 50 3.79 -11.91 10.31
N LEU A 51 5.05 -11.85 10.71
CA LEU A 51 6.20 -11.95 9.80
C LEU A 51 6.18 -13.24 8.96
N PRO A 52 6.12 -14.46 9.53
CA PRO A 52 6.07 -15.67 8.73
C PRO A 52 4.81 -15.75 7.85
N TYR A 53 3.66 -15.22 8.29
CA TYR A 53 2.45 -15.20 7.46
C TYR A 53 2.58 -14.20 6.29
N SER A 54 3.17 -13.02 6.50
CA SER A 54 3.46 -12.06 5.44
C SER A 54 4.38 -12.66 4.39
N VAL A 55 5.41 -13.43 4.81
CA VAL A 55 6.32 -14.12 3.88
C VAL A 55 5.56 -15.17 3.07
N ILE A 56 4.72 -15.99 3.70
CA ILE A 56 3.90 -17.00 2.99
C ILE A 56 2.96 -16.34 1.97
N LEU A 57 2.30 -15.23 2.34
CA LEU A 57 1.43 -14.49 1.45
C LEU A 57 2.20 -13.82 0.30
N ALA A 58 3.37 -13.23 0.57
CA ALA A 58 4.21 -12.64 -0.46
C ALA A 58 4.70 -13.68 -1.47
N LEU A 59 5.12 -14.87 -1.00
CA LEU A 59 5.48 -15.99 -1.85
C LEU A 59 4.28 -16.51 -2.66
N SER A 60 3.09 -16.53 -2.06
CA SER A 60 1.85 -16.90 -2.75
C SER A 60 1.49 -15.89 -3.84
N ALA A 61 1.60 -14.59 -3.55
CA ALA A 61 1.42 -13.52 -4.54
C ALA A 61 2.38 -13.71 -5.71
N ALA A 62 3.67 -13.95 -5.42
CA ALA A 62 4.67 -14.17 -6.44
C ALA A 62 4.45 -15.44 -7.27
N ALA A 63 3.88 -16.49 -6.67
CA ALA A 63 3.50 -17.71 -7.40
C ALA A 63 2.36 -17.44 -8.41
N PHE A 64 1.46 -16.50 -8.13
CA PHE A 64 0.41 -16.10 -9.07
C PHE A 64 0.93 -15.18 -10.18
N ASP A 65 1.60 -14.08 -9.78
CA ASP A 65 2.30 -13.15 -10.68
C ASP A 65 3.44 -12.41 -9.95
N TRP A 66 4.65 -12.94 -10.04
CA TRP A 66 5.82 -12.35 -9.40
C TRP A 66 6.16 -10.94 -9.89
N ARG A 67 5.90 -10.62 -11.17
CA ARG A 67 6.24 -9.31 -11.71
C ARG A 67 5.34 -8.25 -11.09
N LEU A 68 4.06 -8.55 -11.03
CA LEU A 68 3.07 -7.66 -10.43
C LEU A 68 3.29 -7.51 -8.92
N ALA A 69 3.49 -8.62 -8.20
CA ALA A 69 3.74 -8.59 -6.77
C ALA A 69 4.97 -7.76 -6.40
N VAL A 70 6.10 -7.96 -7.10
CA VAL A 70 7.33 -7.18 -6.86
C VAL A 70 7.13 -5.70 -7.18
N ALA A 71 6.47 -5.38 -8.30
CA ALA A 71 6.22 -4.00 -8.69
C ALA A 71 5.38 -3.24 -7.66
N ILE A 72 4.26 -3.84 -7.23
CA ILE A 72 3.35 -3.22 -6.25
C ILE A 72 4.06 -3.08 -4.90
N PHE A 73 4.75 -4.12 -4.44
CA PHE A 73 5.46 -4.09 -3.16
C PHE A 73 6.54 -3.00 -3.11
N LEU A 74 7.41 -2.94 -4.13
CA LEU A 74 8.46 -1.90 -4.19
C LEU A 74 7.89 -0.51 -4.45
N GLY A 75 6.76 -0.42 -5.17
CA GLY A 75 6.00 0.83 -5.33
C GLY A 75 5.47 1.33 -3.98
N ALA A 76 4.76 0.49 -3.24
CA ALA A 76 4.25 0.77 -1.90
C ALA A 76 5.36 1.16 -0.93
N PHE A 77 6.45 0.41 -0.89
CA PHE A 77 7.63 0.75 -0.09
C PHE A 77 8.20 2.14 -0.46
N SER A 78 8.28 2.46 -1.76
CA SER A 78 8.86 3.74 -2.21
C SER A 78 7.97 4.93 -1.90
N VAL A 79 6.65 4.77 -2.02
CA VAL A 79 5.67 5.84 -1.80
C VAL A 79 5.34 5.99 -0.32
N GLY A 80 5.02 4.90 0.40
CA GLY A 80 4.62 4.96 1.81
C GLY A 80 5.75 5.42 2.75
N MET A 81 7.02 5.21 2.38
CA MET A 81 8.14 5.77 3.13
C MET A 81 8.44 7.24 2.77
N PHE A 82 7.79 7.81 1.76
CA PHE A 82 8.00 9.19 1.32
C PHE A 82 7.42 10.18 2.35
N GLY A 83 8.24 10.59 3.31
CA GLY A 83 7.80 11.45 4.41
C GLY A 83 8.50 11.14 5.73
N TRP A 84 9.17 9.99 5.81
CA TRP A 84 9.90 9.56 7.00
C TRP A 84 11.34 10.10 7.01
N TRP A 85 11.48 11.42 7.13
CA TRP A 85 12.80 12.09 7.12
C TRP A 85 13.64 11.79 8.38
N LYS A 86 13.02 11.27 9.45
CA LYS A 86 13.67 11.03 10.75
C LYS A 86 14.36 9.66 10.86
N GLY A 87 15.14 9.33 9.84
CA GLY A 87 16.02 8.16 9.84
C GLY A 87 15.33 6.88 9.37
N THR A 88 16.05 6.11 8.57
CA THR A 88 15.64 4.77 8.13
C THR A 88 16.12 3.74 9.14
N PRO A 89 15.47 2.56 9.22
CA PRO A 89 15.94 1.46 10.07
C PRO A 89 17.36 1.00 9.74
N SER A 90 17.81 1.19 8.49
CA SER A 90 19.14 0.81 8.03
C SER A 90 20.24 1.82 8.41
N GLY A 91 19.86 3.04 8.80
CA GLY A 91 20.79 4.15 8.98
C GLY A 91 21.30 4.77 7.67
N ILE A 92 20.79 4.34 6.51
CA ILE A 92 21.11 4.91 5.19
C ILE A 92 20.21 6.13 4.93
N LEU A 93 20.66 7.05 4.07
CA LEU A 93 19.82 8.16 3.61
C LEU A 93 18.54 7.62 2.94
N LEU A 94 17.37 8.04 3.42
CA LEU A 94 16.06 7.61 2.92
C LEU A 94 15.98 7.60 1.39
N TRP A 95 16.39 8.69 0.74
CA TRP A 95 16.31 8.80 -0.72
C TRP A 95 17.11 7.72 -1.45
N LEU A 96 18.20 7.19 -0.87
CA LEU A 96 18.95 6.07 -1.45
C LEU A 96 18.16 4.76 -1.38
N GLU A 97 17.40 4.53 -0.30
CA GLU A 97 16.53 3.36 -0.20
C GLU A 97 15.38 3.42 -1.21
N LEU A 98 14.76 4.60 -1.36
CA LEU A 98 13.68 4.80 -2.35
C LEU A 98 14.21 4.63 -3.78
N VAL A 99 15.33 5.28 -4.11
CA VAL A 99 15.97 5.12 -5.44
C VAL A 99 16.41 3.68 -5.67
N GLY A 100 16.92 3.02 -4.63
CA GLY A 100 17.28 1.60 -4.66
C GLY A 100 16.08 0.71 -4.98
N ALA A 101 14.98 0.87 -4.26
CA ALA A 101 13.75 0.11 -4.47
C ALA A 101 13.18 0.30 -5.89
N VAL A 102 13.08 1.55 -6.35
CA VAL A 102 12.64 1.85 -7.72
C VAL A 102 13.59 1.24 -8.75
N SER A 103 14.91 1.36 -8.55
CA SER A 103 15.90 0.79 -9.47
C SER A 103 15.77 -0.73 -9.55
N VAL A 104 15.64 -1.41 -8.39
CA VAL A 104 15.43 -2.87 -8.33
C VAL A 104 14.15 -3.25 -9.07
N SER A 105 13.06 -2.50 -8.91
CA SER A 105 11.82 -2.74 -9.66
C SER A 105 12.03 -2.56 -11.17
N VAL A 106 12.67 -1.46 -11.60
CA VAL A 106 12.92 -1.19 -13.03
C VAL A 106 13.74 -2.30 -13.67
N TYR A 107 14.81 -2.77 -13.00
CA TYR A 107 15.65 -3.85 -13.52
C TYR A 107 14.96 -5.22 -13.45
N GLY A 108 14.19 -5.49 -12.39
CA GLY A 108 13.55 -6.78 -12.17
C GLY A 108 12.34 -7.01 -13.05
N VAL A 109 11.45 -6.02 -13.17
CA VAL A 109 10.15 -6.19 -13.83
C VAL A 109 9.95 -5.30 -15.07
N GLY A 110 10.77 -4.26 -15.21
CA GLY A 110 10.72 -3.30 -16.31
C GLY A 110 10.15 -1.94 -15.89
N TRP A 111 10.59 -0.89 -16.61
CA TRP A 111 10.21 0.49 -16.32
C TRP A 111 8.70 0.75 -16.47
N LEU A 112 8.04 0.11 -17.44
CA LEU A 112 6.61 0.31 -17.69
C LEU A 112 5.75 -0.22 -16.54
N LEU A 113 6.02 -1.45 -16.06
CA LEU A 113 5.29 -2.02 -14.93
C LEU A 113 5.63 -1.28 -13.62
N THR A 114 6.87 -0.84 -13.45
CA THR A 114 7.27 -0.03 -12.28
C THR A 114 6.54 1.31 -12.27
N GLY A 115 6.47 1.99 -13.43
CA GLY A 115 5.72 3.25 -13.56
C GLY A 115 4.24 3.07 -13.28
N TRP A 116 3.65 1.96 -13.76
CA TRP A 116 2.26 1.60 -13.42
C TRP A 116 2.08 1.41 -11.91
N ALA A 117 2.95 0.62 -11.26
CA ALA A 117 2.85 0.32 -9.84
C ALA A 117 3.01 1.58 -8.97
N LEU A 118 3.98 2.43 -9.29
CA LEU A 118 4.13 3.72 -8.62
C LEU A 118 2.88 4.60 -8.81
N SER A 119 2.33 4.65 -10.03
CA SER A 119 1.15 5.47 -10.30
C SER A 119 -0.07 4.99 -9.52
N ILE A 120 -0.34 3.68 -9.48
CA ILE A 120 -1.50 3.17 -8.74
C ILE A 120 -1.31 3.31 -7.23
N VAL A 121 -0.10 3.09 -6.70
CA VAL A 121 0.19 3.26 -5.28
C VAL A 121 0.07 4.73 -4.87
N ILE A 122 0.59 5.68 -5.64
CA ILE A 122 0.40 7.13 -5.38
C ILE A 122 -1.09 7.48 -5.34
N PHE A 123 -1.89 6.91 -6.25
CA PHE A 123 -3.33 7.11 -6.21
C PHE A 123 -3.93 6.60 -4.89
N LEU A 124 -3.58 5.38 -4.47
CA LEU A 124 -4.11 4.78 -3.24
C LEU A 124 -3.71 5.59 -2.00
N ASP A 125 -2.43 5.89 -1.87
CA ASP A 125 -1.84 6.66 -0.74
C ASP A 125 -2.50 8.05 -0.61
N VAL A 126 -2.58 8.80 -1.70
CA VAL A 126 -3.20 10.14 -1.68
C VAL A 126 -4.71 10.07 -1.47
N PHE A 127 -5.37 9.02 -1.95
CA PHE A 127 -6.81 8.85 -1.74
C PHE A 127 -7.13 8.51 -0.28
N ASP A 128 -6.30 7.67 0.35
CA ASP A 128 -6.37 7.33 1.77
C ASP A 128 -6.17 8.59 2.63
N ASP A 129 -5.13 9.37 2.35
CA ASP A 129 -4.86 10.66 3.00
C ASP A 129 -6.05 11.63 2.92
N VAL A 130 -6.78 11.65 1.80
CA VAL A 130 -7.97 12.51 1.66
C VAL A 130 -9.15 12.00 2.51
N ILE A 131 -9.32 10.68 2.62
CA ILE A 131 -10.36 10.07 3.45
C ILE A 131 -10.07 10.32 4.94
N ASP A 132 -8.82 10.13 5.34
CA ASP A 132 -8.39 10.17 6.74
C ASP A 132 -7.98 11.57 7.23
N LEU A 133 -8.07 12.58 6.36
CA LEU A 133 -7.71 13.97 6.64
C LEU A 133 -8.15 14.47 8.02
N ARG A 134 -9.42 14.27 8.39
CA ARG A 134 -9.95 14.77 9.68
C ARG A 134 -9.40 14.02 10.89
N HIS A 135 -9.09 12.74 10.71
CA HIS A 135 -8.50 11.91 11.75
C HIS A 135 -7.04 12.32 11.96
N ASP A 136 -6.28 12.44 10.88
CA ASP A 136 -4.86 12.77 10.89
C ASP A 136 -4.58 14.19 11.37
N GLU A 137 -5.42 15.17 10.98
CA GLU A 137 -5.32 16.54 11.50
C GLU A 137 -5.44 16.60 13.03
N ARG A 138 -6.24 15.72 13.64
CA ARG A 138 -6.41 15.68 15.10
C ARG A 138 -5.22 15.02 15.79
N LEU A 139 -4.62 14.01 15.14
CA LEU A 139 -3.46 13.30 15.66
C LEU A 139 -2.13 14.01 15.36
N GLY A 140 -2.16 15.03 14.50
CA GLY A 140 -0.94 15.70 14.01
C GLY A 140 -0.07 14.78 13.17
N ALA A 141 -0.66 13.79 12.53
CA ALA A 141 0.02 12.85 11.66
C ALA A 141 0.41 13.53 10.33
N PRO A 142 1.53 13.13 9.70
CA PRO A 142 1.88 13.61 8.37
C PRO A 142 0.86 13.07 7.36
N ASN A 143 0.25 13.97 6.59
CA ASN A 143 -0.76 13.63 5.59
C ASN A 143 -0.64 14.62 4.42
N ILE A 144 -0.57 14.12 3.18
CA ILE A 144 -0.38 14.93 1.97
C ILE A 144 -1.55 15.89 1.76
N ALA A 145 -2.78 15.47 2.07
CA ALA A 145 -3.97 16.31 1.97
C ALA A 145 -3.96 17.48 2.96
N VAL A 146 -3.31 17.35 4.12
CA VAL A 146 -3.07 18.48 5.04
C VAL A 146 -2.08 19.49 4.43
N HIS A 147 -1.01 19.00 3.81
CA HIS A 147 0.06 19.85 3.28
C HIS A 147 -0.28 20.53 1.94
N LEU A 148 -0.90 19.80 1.01
CA LEU A 148 -1.26 20.28 -0.33
C LEU A 148 -2.69 20.85 -0.37
N GLY A 149 -3.54 20.45 0.56
CA GLY A 149 -4.98 20.70 0.52
C GLY A 149 -5.73 19.66 -0.33
N VAL A 150 -7.01 19.48 -0.01
CA VAL A 150 -7.89 18.50 -0.67
C VAL A 150 -7.95 18.66 -2.20
N PRO A 151 -8.09 19.87 -2.79
CA PRO A 151 -8.21 19.98 -4.25
C PRO A 151 -6.97 19.51 -5.01
N LEU A 152 -5.77 19.87 -4.52
CA LEU A 152 -4.51 19.47 -5.16
C LEU A 152 -4.24 17.97 -4.97
N SER A 153 -4.60 17.42 -3.82
CA SER A 153 -4.47 15.99 -3.52
C SER A 153 -5.39 15.16 -4.41
N MET A 154 -6.66 15.58 -4.57
CA MET A 154 -7.59 14.92 -5.50
C MET A 154 -7.13 15.01 -6.96
N LEU A 155 -6.53 16.13 -7.36
CA LEU A 155 -5.96 16.26 -8.71
C LEU A 155 -4.77 15.31 -8.90
N LEU A 156 -3.88 15.21 -7.90
CA LEU A 156 -2.75 14.28 -7.92
C LEU A 156 -3.22 12.83 -8.02
N ALA A 157 -4.19 12.44 -7.19
CA ALA A 157 -4.81 11.12 -7.23
C ALA A 157 -5.41 10.82 -8.63
N LEU A 158 -6.14 11.78 -9.22
CA LEU A 158 -6.74 11.61 -10.56
C LEU A 158 -5.68 11.45 -11.66
N VAL A 159 -4.59 12.22 -11.60
CA VAL A 159 -3.47 12.11 -12.55
C VAL A 159 -2.79 10.76 -12.43
N ALA A 160 -2.51 10.33 -11.20
CA ALA A 160 -1.87 9.05 -10.90
C ALA A 160 -2.74 7.86 -11.36
N LEU A 161 -4.05 7.91 -11.08
CA LEU A 161 -5.01 6.92 -11.57
C LEU A 161 -5.07 6.90 -13.09
N SER A 162 -5.13 8.05 -13.73
CA SER A 162 -5.15 8.16 -15.20
C SER A 162 -3.88 7.59 -15.84
N ALA A 163 -2.71 7.86 -15.24
CA ALA A 163 -1.44 7.27 -15.67
C ALA A 163 -1.44 5.74 -15.56
N SER A 164 -2.01 5.18 -14.48
CA SER A 164 -2.14 3.73 -14.32
C SER A 164 -3.03 3.09 -15.41
N PHE A 165 -4.17 3.71 -15.75
CA PHE A 165 -5.04 3.26 -16.83
C PHE A 165 -4.37 3.31 -18.21
N CYS A 166 -3.54 4.33 -18.47
CA CYS A 166 -2.78 4.44 -19.71
C CYS A 166 -1.77 3.30 -19.90
N VAL A 167 -1.27 2.70 -18.81
CA VAL A 167 -0.34 1.57 -18.89
C VAL A 167 -1.07 0.23 -18.95
N SER A 168 -2.03 -0.01 -18.06
CA SER A 168 -2.81 -1.25 -18.04
C SER A 168 -4.16 -1.07 -17.36
N VAL A 169 -5.23 -1.18 -18.13
CA VAL A 169 -6.60 -1.18 -17.61
C VAL A 169 -6.86 -2.41 -16.74
N GLU A 170 -6.38 -3.58 -17.15
CA GLU A 170 -6.64 -4.85 -16.47
C GLU A 170 -6.08 -4.87 -15.04
N TRP A 171 -4.80 -4.51 -14.87
CA TRP A 171 -4.17 -4.50 -13.56
C TRP A 171 -4.77 -3.41 -12.66
N THR A 172 -5.10 -2.25 -13.22
CA THR A 172 -5.74 -1.16 -12.50
C THR A 172 -7.12 -1.59 -11.98
N VAL A 173 -7.94 -2.22 -12.83
CA VAL A 173 -9.24 -2.76 -12.42
C VAL A 173 -9.07 -3.86 -11.37
N ALA A 174 -8.06 -4.72 -11.47
CA ALA A 174 -7.79 -5.73 -10.45
C ALA A 174 -7.49 -5.10 -9.08
N VAL A 175 -6.63 -4.08 -9.02
CA VAL A 175 -6.34 -3.34 -7.78
C VAL A 175 -7.60 -2.68 -7.21
N LEU A 176 -8.36 -1.96 -8.04
CA LEU A 176 -9.60 -1.31 -7.60
C LEU A 176 -10.68 -2.30 -7.17
N THR A 177 -10.66 -3.54 -7.68
CA THR A 177 -11.58 -4.60 -7.25
C THR A 177 -11.16 -5.19 -5.91
N VAL A 178 -9.86 -5.36 -5.69
CA VAL A 178 -9.30 -5.94 -4.46
C VAL A 178 -9.37 -4.94 -3.30
N LEU A 179 -9.13 -3.66 -3.55
CA LEU A 179 -9.09 -2.61 -2.53
C LEU A 179 -10.29 -2.65 -1.56
N PRO A 180 -11.56 -2.59 -2.00
CA PRO A 180 -12.70 -2.62 -1.08
C PRO A 180 -12.79 -3.94 -0.29
N LEU A 181 -12.34 -5.06 -0.86
CA LEU A 181 -12.31 -6.33 -0.14
C LEU A 181 -11.27 -6.30 0.99
N LEU A 182 -10.12 -5.65 0.78
CA LEU A 182 -9.11 -5.45 1.81
C LEU A 182 -9.62 -4.50 2.89
N THR A 183 -10.24 -3.38 2.51
CA THR A 183 -10.84 -2.45 3.47
C THR A 183 -11.87 -3.15 4.35
N LEU A 184 -12.81 -3.90 3.75
CA LEU A 184 -13.81 -4.67 4.50
C LEU A 184 -13.19 -5.72 5.41
N PHE A 185 -12.16 -6.43 4.93
CA PHE A 185 -11.43 -7.40 5.75
C PHE A 185 -10.79 -6.73 6.97
N THR A 186 -10.27 -5.53 6.78
CA THR A 186 -9.57 -4.77 7.82
C THR A 186 -10.54 -4.26 8.86
N GLU A 187 -11.60 -3.58 8.44
CA GLU A 187 -12.68 -3.13 9.31
C GLU A 187 -13.28 -4.28 10.12
N TRP A 188 -13.49 -5.44 9.50
CA TRP A 188 -13.99 -6.64 10.19
C TRP A 188 -13.01 -7.19 11.23
N SER A 189 -11.72 -6.94 11.04
CA SER A 189 -10.64 -7.49 11.88
C SER A 189 -10.16 -6.55 12.99
N THR A 190 -10.56 -5.27 12.96
CA THR A 190 -10.19 -4.25 13.94
C THR A 190 -11.05 -4.36 15.20
N ASP A 191 -10.40 -4.50 16.35
CA ASP A 191 -11.05 -4.44 17.65
C ASP A 191 -10.94 -3.02 18.22
N TYR A 192 -12.08 -2.41 18.58
CA TYR A 192 -12.12 -1.14 19.30
C TYR A 192 -11.93 -1.39 20.80
N ILE A 193 -10.92 -0.75 21.40
CA ILE A 193 -10.65 -0.87 22.84
C ILE A 193 -11.36 0.26 23.56
N GLU A 194 -12.19 -0.07 24.56
CA GLU A 194 -12.73 0.95 25.45
C GLU A 194 -11.59 1.62 26.23
N PRO A 195 -11.55 2.97 26.31
CA PRO A 195 -10.50 3.65 27.06
C PRO A 195 -10.54 3.20 28.53
N PRO A 196 -9.38 3.03 29.19
CA PRO A 196 -9.34 2.65 30.60
C PRO A 196 -10.15 3.68 31.42
N SER A 197 -11.09 3.17 32.20
CA SER A 197 -11.96 3.96 33.09
C SER A 197 -11.23 4.52 34.30
#